data_AF-A0AAW0BA98-F1
#
_entry.id   AF-A0AAW0BA98-F1
#
_cell.length_a   1.000
_cell.length_b   1.000
_cell.length_c   1.000
_cell.angle_alpha   90.00
_cell.angle_beta   90.00
_cell.angle_gamma   90.00
#
_symmetry.space_group_name_H-M   'P 1'
#
loop_
_entity.id
_entity.type
_entity.pdbx_description
1 polymer ?
#
loop_
_entity_poly.entity_id
_entity_poly.type
_entity_poly.pdbx_seq_one_letter_code
_entity_poly.pdbx_strand_id
1 'polypeptide(L)'
;MPRSKIYSTKQEKLRAERAKSARHYQKNRELILARRKERRKQKHVSEECEKREKRIAKKNSLKVERQGRRAVQLLEAKGERNETCPVWRMRNVENALNTETKDCPSSYLDNVCQELLAWYISEDRTSKNPLDYPRLVFHSFLHAVDRIGALILEDIGGGELTEEWRASQRMRKRLVVIIDCLDALAMGVMSGDLVEEHEKRCLNHQKEVWRRCMDGIDDLDD
;
A
#
# COMPACT_ATOMS: atom_id res chain seq x y z
N MET A 1 -46.85 -44.10 31.75
CA MET A 1 -46.92 -43.15 32.88
C MET A 1 -45.89 -42.05 32.71
N PRO A 2 -46.25 -40.76 32.83
CA PRO A 2 -45.29 -39.67 32.72
C PRO A 2 -44.37 -39.60 33.95
N ARG A 3 -43.07 -39.40 33.72
CA ARG A 3 -42.03 -39.35 34.78
C ARG A 3 -42.19 -38.06 35.59
N SER A 4 -42.24 -38.15 36.91
CA SER A 4 -42.38 -36.97 37.78
C SER A 4 -41.21 -36.00 37.61
N LYS A 5 -41.49 -34.69 37.69
CA LYS A 5 -40.46 -33.66 37.67
C LYS A 5 -39.59 -33.79 38.92
N ILE A 6 -38.28 -33.90 38.71
CA ILE A 6 -37.26 -34.09 39.78
C ILE A 6 -37.19 -32.89 40.74
N TYR A 7 -37.59 -31.70 40.29
CA TYR A 7 -37.67 -30.49 41.11
C TYR A 7 -39.09 -29.91 41.02
N SER A 8 -39.67 -29.59 42.17
CA SER A 8 -41.04 -29.06 42.26
C SER A 8 -41.08 -27.55 42.03
N THR A 9 -40.01 -26.84 42.41
CA THR A 9 -39.91 -25.38 42.27
C THR A 9 -38.66 -24.92 41.53
N LYS A 10 -38.70 -23.70 40.96
CA LYS A 10 -37.51 -23.07 40.34
C LYS A 10 -36.36 -22.87 41.35
N GLN A 11 -36.67 -22.61 42.62
CA GLN A 11 -35.67 -22.42 43.66
C GLN A 11 -34.93 -23.73 43.98
N GLU A 12 -35.61 -24.87 44.00
CA GLU A 12 -34.98 -26.18 44.18
C GLU A 12 -34.01 -26.50 43.03
N LYS A 13 -34.42 -26.22 41.79
CA LYS A 13 -33.55 -26.40 40.63
C LYS A 13 -32.28 -25.54 40.72
N LEU A 14 -32.42 -24.26 41.08
CA LEU A 14 -31.28 -23.35 41.25
C LEU A 14 -30.34 -23.80 42.38
N ARG A 15 -30.88 -24.30 43.51
CA ARG A 15 -30.06 -24.84 44.60
C ARG A 15 -29.28 -26.08 44.15
N ALA A 16 -29.92 -26.97 43.40
CA ALA A 16 -29.27 -28.17 42.86
C ALA A 16 -28.19 -27.81 41.82
N GLU A 17 -28.44 -26.84 40.94
CA GLU A 17 -27.45 -26.35 39.97
C GLU A 17 -26.26 -25.67 40.66
N ARG A 18 -26.50 -24.85 41.69
CA ARG A 18 -25.43 -24.27 42.51
C ARG A 18 -24.59 -25.34 43.20
N ALA A 19 -25.23 -26.35 43.78
CA ALA A 19 -24.54 -27.47 44.42
C ALA A 19 -23.73 -28.30 43.41
N LYS A 20 -24.28 -28.56 42.21
CA LYS A 20 -23.59 -29.26 41.12
C LYS A 20 -22.38 -28.46 40.62
N SER A 21 -22.54 -27.16 40.40
CA SER A 21 -21.46 -26.25 40.00
C SER A 21 -20.38 -26.14 41.08
N ALA A 22 -20.76 -26.12 42.36
CA ALA A 22 -19.81 -26.11 43.48
C ALA A 22 -18.98 -27.40 43.52
N ARG A 23 -19.61 -28.57 43.42
CA ARG A 23 -18.90 -29.87 43.35
C ARG A 23 -17.99 -29.96 42.12
N HIS A 24 -18.47 -29.51 40.97
CA HIS A 24 -17.67 -29.46 39.75
C HIS A 24 -16.45 -28.53 39.91
N TYR A 25 -16.65 -27.34 40.47
CA TYR A 25 -15.57 -26.40 40.74
C TYR A 25 -14.56 -26.97 41.74
N GLN A 26 -15.03 -27.65 42.79
CA GLN A 26 -14.17 -28.25 43.80
C GLN A 26 -13.33 -29.40 43.21
N LYS A 27 -13.94 -30.25 42.37
CA LYS A 27 -13.26 -31.34 41.65
C LYS A 27 -12.24 -30.85 40.62
N ASN A 28 -12.55 -29.77 39.91
CA ASN A 28 -11.73 -29.26 38.79
C ASN A 28 -10.99 -27.95 39.14
N ARG A 29 -10.86 -27.64 40.44
CA ARG A 29 -10.40 -26.33 40.92
C ARG A 29 -9.04 -25.97 40.36
N GLU A 30 -8.09 -26.89 40.46
CA GLU A 30 -6.71 -26.69 40.00
C GLU A 30 -6.65 -26.47 38.49
N LEU A 31 -7.41 -27.24 37.73
CA LEU A 31 -7.49 -27.15 36.26
C LEU A 31 -8.11 -25.81 35.80
N ILE A 32 -9.14 -25.33 36.50
CA ILE A 32 -9.77 -24.03 36.24
C ILE A 32 -8.82 -22.88 36.57
N LEU A 33 -8.09 -22.98 37.69
CA LEU A 33 -7.10 -21.98 38.10
C LEU A 33 -5.90 -21.96 37.15
N ALA A 34 -5.40 -23.12 36.73
CA ALA A 34 -4.34 -23.26 35.75
C ALA A 34 -4.73 -22.62 34.41
N ARG A 35 -5.92 -22.94 33.87
CA ARG A 35 -6.44 -22.32 32.63
C ARG A 35 -6.61 -20.80 32.75
N ARG A 36 -7.05 -20.29 33.90
CA ARG A 36 -7.12 -18.84 34.15
C ARG A 36 -5.74 -18.18 34.16
N LYS A 37 -4.74 -18.84 34.75
CA LYS A 37 -3.35 -18.37 34.76
C LYS A 37 -2.75 -18.36 33.35
N GLU A 38 -2.99 -19.42 32.58
CA GLU A 38 -2.58 -19.57 31.17
C GLU A 38 -3.17 -18.44 30.31
N ARG A 39 -4.48 -18.20 30.40
CA ARG A 39 -5.17 -17.13 29.66
C ARG A 39 -4.63 -15.74 30.01
N ARG A 40 -4.30 -15.49 31.28
CA ARG A 40 -3.71 -14.21 31.70
C ARG A 40 -2.31 -14.03 31.11
N LYS A 41 -1.49 -15.09 31.07
CA LYS A 41 -0.17 -15.06 30.43
C LYS A 41 -0.28 -14.80 28.92
N GLN A 42 -1.16 -15.53 28.23
CA GLN A 42 -1.39 -15.34 26.80
C GLN A 42 -1.85 -13.92 26.47
N LYS A 43 -2.78 -13.36 27.24
CA LYS A 43 -3.24 -11.98 27.08
C LYS A 43 -2.12 -10.96 27.32
N HIS A 44 -1.28 -11.17 28.34
CA HIS A 44 -0.14 -10.30 28.61
C HIS A 44 0.89 -10.33 27.46
N VAL A 45 1.18 -11.53 26.92
CA VAL A 45 2.10 -11.69 25.78
C VAL A 45 1.54 -11.03 24.53
N SER A 46 0.24 -11.17 24.24
CA SER A 46 -0.37 -10.50 23.07
C SER A 46 -0.33 -8.98 23.20
N GLU A 47 -0.66 -8.44 24.38
CA GLU A 47 -0.60 -7.00 24.66
C GLU A 47 0.84 -6.45 24.58
N GLU A 48 1.85 -7.22 25.00
CA GLU A 48 3.26 -6.84 24.86
C GLU A 48 3.74 -6.88 23.41
N CYS A 49 3.35 -7.89 22.62
CA CYS A 49 3.64 -7.93 21.19
C CYS A 49 3.04 -6.73 20.45
N GLU A 50 1.76 -6.43 20.68
CA GLU A 50 1.08 -5.30 20.05
C GLU A 50 1.72 -3.94 20.43
N LYS A 51 2.11 -3.78 21.71
CA LYS A 51 2.86 -2.59 22.16
C LYS A 51 4.24 -2.51 21.50
N ARG A 52 4.92 -3.64 21.28
CA ARG A 52 6.24 -3.70 20.64
C ARG A 52 6.14 -3.35 19.16
N GLU A 53 5.14 -3.86 18.45
CA GLU A 53 4.87 -3.52 17.05
C GLU A 53 4.54 -2.04 16.87
N LYS A 54 3.65 -1.49 17.71
CA LYS A 54 3.35 -0.04 17.68
C LYS A 54 4.59 0.82 17.92
N ARG A 55 5.51 0.39 18.80
CA ARG A 55 6.80 1.07 19.03
C ARG A 55 7.73 0.97 17.82
N ILE A 56 7.79 -0.17 17.14
CA ILE A 56 8.58 -0.38 15.93
C ILE A 56 8.03 0.47 14.78
N ALA A 57 6.71 0.42 14.53
CA ALA A 57 6.05 1.23 13.52
C ALA A 57 6.28 2.73 13.74
N LYS A 58 6.13 3.20 14.99
CA LYS A 58 6.42 4.60 15.33
C LYS A 58 7.89 4.96 15.10
N LYS A 59 8.84 4.10 15.49
CA LYS A 59 10.28 4.31 15.21
C LYS A 59 10.57 4.36 13.70
N ASN A 60 9.95 3.48 12.91
CA ASN A 60 10.13 3.44 11.46
C ASN A 60 9.53 4.68 10.80
N SER A 61 8.32 5.10 11.18
CA SER A 61 7.70 6.33 10.66
C SER A 61 8.57 7.56 10.93
N LEU A 62 9.11 7.71 12.14
CA LEU A 62 10.00 8.81 12.51
C LEU A 62 11.35 8.74 11.78
N LYS A 63 11.86 7.53 11.49
CA LYS A 63 13.10 7.35 10.73
C LYS A 63 12.92 7.75 9.27
N VAL A 64 11.81 7.34 8.65
CA VAL A 64 11.43 7.71 7.29
C VAL A 64 11.19 9.21 7.18
N GLU A 65 10.46 9.81 8.13
CA GLU A 65 10.23 11.25 8.16
C GLU A 65 11.53 12.04 8.32
N ARG A 66 12.45 11.59 9.18
CA ARG A 66 13.78 12.19 9.33
C ARG A 66 14.64 12.02 8.09
N GLN A 67 14.56 10.90 7.39
CA GLN A 67 15.26 10.69 6.12
C GLN A 67 14.68 11.57 5.02
N GLY A 68 13.35 11.72 4.96
CA GLY A 68 12.67 12.65 4.06
C GLY A 68 13.08 14.10 4.33
N ARG A 69 13.04 14.54 5.60
CA ARG A 69 13.51 15.89 5.98
C ARG A 69 14.99 16.11 5.70
N ARG A 70 15.85 15.11 5.90
CA ARG A 70 17.28 15.19 5.55
C ARG A 70 17.51 15.21 4.05
N ALA A 71 16.72 14.48 3.27
CA ALA A 71 16.77 14.54 1.81
C ALA A 71 16.35 15.92 1.32
N VAL A 72 15.26 16.48 1.85
CA VAL A 72 14.81 17.85 1.57
C VAL A 72 15.86 18.87 1.99
N GLN A 73 16.45 18.77 3.19
CA GLN A 73 17.52 19.68 3.63
C GLN A 73 18.84 19.51 2.87
N LEU A 74 19.18 18.30 2.39
CA LEU A 74 20.34 18.07 1.52
C LEU A 74 20.11 18.61 0.10
N LEU A 75 18.86 18.68 -0.34
CA LEU A 75 18.46 19.34 -1.57
C LEU A 75 18.53 20.87 -1.40
N GLU A 76 18.03 21.40 -0.28
CA GLU A 76 18.08 22.83 0.07
C GLU A 76 19.51 23.36 0.35
N ALA A 77 20.35 22.58 1.04
CA ALA A 77 21.72 22.98 1.41
C ALA A 77 22.75 22.89 0.28
N LYS A 78 22.40 22.22 -0.84
CA LYS A 78 23.22 22.17 -2.06
C LYS A 78 22.93 23.32 -3.02
N GLY A 79 22.36 24.41 -2.51
CA GLY A 79 22.03 25.62 -3.26
C GLY A 79 23.19 26.08 -4.15
N GLU A 80 23.03 25.85 -5.46
CA GLU A 80 23.45 26.67 -6.60
C GLU A 80 23.20 25.85 -7.88
N ARG A 81 21.94 25.84 -8.36
CA ARG A 81 21.52 25.54 -9.75
C ARG A 81 20.00 25.73 -9.87
N ASN A 82 19.58 26.94 -10.25
CA ASN A 82 18.25 27.37 -10.70
C ASN A 82 17.05 26.42 -10.44
N GLU A 83 16.57 26.38 -9.19
CA GLU A 83 15.30 25.70 -8.83
C GLU A 83 14.05 26.35 -9.44
N THR A 84 14.16 27.55 -10.01
CA THR A 84 13.09 28.20 -10.78
C THR A 84 12.94 27.65 -12.19
N CYS A 85 13.92 26.92 -12.73
CA CYS A 85 13.85 26.40 -14.10
C CYS A 85 12.91 25.18 -14.16
N PRO A 86 11.75 25.28 -14.83
CA PRO A 86 10.77 24.18 -14.91
C PRO A 86 11.35 22.93 -15.57
N VAL A 87 12.26 23.11 -16.53
CA VAL A 87 12.96 22.03 -17.26
C VAL A 87 13.84 21.20 -16.32
N TRP A 88 14.52 21.83 -15.37
CA TRP A 88 15.36 21.10 -14.41
C TRP A 88 14.51 20.22 -13.47
N ARG A 89 13.36 20.74 -13.02
CA ARG A 89 12.41 19.96 -12.21
C ARG A 89 11.88 18.75 -12.95
N MET A 90 11.53 18.90 -14.23
CA MET A 90 11.13 17.78 -15.08
C MET A 90 12.23 16.72 -15.20
N ARG A 91 13.48 17.11 -15.43
CA ARG A 91 14.61 16.17 -15.52
C ARG A 91 14.84 15.38 -14.23
N ASN A 92 14.60 15.98 -13.06
CA ASN A 92 14.69 15.25 -11.81
C ASN A 92 13.59 14.19 -11.65
N VAL A 93 12.35 14.54 -12.04
CA VAL A 93 11.24 13.58 -12.08
C VAL A 93 11.55 12.46 -13.07
N GLU A 94 12.11 12.79 -14.23
CA GLU A 94 12.56 11.83 -15.24
C GLU A 94 13.60 10.86 -14.70
N ASN A 95 14.64 11.37 -14.06
CA ASN A 95 15.69 10.53 -13.49
C ASN A 95 15.17 9.62 -12.37
N ALA A 96 14.27 10.14 -11.53
CA ALA A 96 13.62 9.33 -10.50
C ALA A 96 12.79 8.21 -11.12
N LEU A 97 11.95 8.52 -12.12
CA LEU A 97 11.17 7.52 -12.84
C LEU A 97 12.06 6.48 -13.52
N ASN A 98 13.08 6.93 -14.26
CA ASN A 98 14.06 6.04 -14.88
C ASN A 98 14.69 5.09 -13.87
N THR A 99 15.03 5.58 -12.68
CA THR A 99 15.67 4.76 -11.65
C THR A 99 14.73 3.68 -11.11
N GLU A 100 13.48 4.04 -10.84
CA GLU A 100 12.47 3.15 -10.23
C GLU A 100 11.81 2.20 -11.24
N THR A 101 11.79 2.58 -12.52
CA THR A 101 11.14 1.80 -13.59
C THR A 101 12.11 1.21 -14.61
N LYS A 102 13.43 1.23 -14.35
CA LYS A 102 14.46 0.72 -15.28
C LYS A 102 14.31 -0.77 -15.61
N ASP A 103 13.81 -1.56 -14.67
CA ASP A 103 13.73 -3.01 -14.81
C ASP A 103 12.43 -3.37 -15.55
N CYS A 104 12.44 -4.45 -16.34
CA CYS A 104 11.19 -5.07 -16.79
C CYS A 104 11.25 -6.58 -16.50
N PRO A 105 10.33 -7.08 -15.66
CA PRO A 105 9.23 -6.33 -15.03
C PRO A 105 9.72 -5.25 -14.05
N SER A 106 8.99 -4.12 -13.99
CA SER A 106 9.36 -3.01 -13.10
C SER A 106 9.30 -3.47 -11.66
N SER A 107 10.45 -3.44 -10.98
CA SER A 107 10.56 -3.84 -9.58
C SER A 107 9.65 -3.01 -8.67
N TYR A 108 9.52 -1.70 -8.93
CA TYR A 108 8.55 -0.85 -8.26
C TYR A 108 7.10 -1.34 -8.43
N LEU A 109 6.65 -1.58 -9.68
CA LEU A 109 5.26 -1.98 -9.93
C LEU A 109 4.96 -3.42 -9.49
N ASP A 110 5.93 -4.32 -9.56
CA ASP A 110 5.82 -5.67 -8.98
C ASP A 110 5.69 -5.59 -7.44
N ASN A 111 6.45 -4.74 -6.77
CA ASN A 111 6.32 -4.54 -5.33
C ASN A 111 4.93 -3.98 -4.97
N VAL A 112 4.45 -2.98 -5.72
CA VAL A 112 3.09 -2.44 -5.53
C VAL A 112 2.03 -3.53 -5.74
N CYS A 113 2.20 -4.38 -6.76
CA CYS A 113 1.30 -5.51 -7.01
C CYS A 113 1.33 -6.53 -5.86
N GLN A 114 2.51 -6.87 -5.33
CA GLN A 114 2.64 -7.79 -4.20
C GLN A 114 2.01 -7.22 -2.91
N GLU A 115 2.21 -5.94 -2.63
CA GLU A 115 1.55 -5.26 -1.51
C GLU A 115 0.03 -5.26 -1.67
N LEU A 116 -0.47 -5.03 -2.89
CA LEU A 116 -1.89 -5.09 -3.21
C LEU A 116 -2.47 -6.49 -3.05
N LEU A 117 -1.77 -7.53 -3.49
CA LEU A 117 -2.17 -8.92 -3.31
C LEU A 117 -2.22 -9.29 -1.82
N ALA A 118 -1.21 -8.91 -1.04
CA ALA A 118 -1.19 -9.13 0.40
C ALA A 118 -2.35 -8.42 1.12
N TRP A 119 -2.63 -7.17 0.72
CA TRP A 119 -3.78 -6.41 1.22
C TRP A 119 -5.12 -7.07 0.84
N TYR A 120 -5.25 -7.55 -0.39
CA TYR A 120 -6.48 -8.18 -0.90
C TYR A 120 -6.83 -9.49 -0.16
N ILE A 121 -5.81 -10.29 0.15
CA ILE A 121 -5.94 -11.58 0.85
C ILE A 121 -6.11 -11.40 2.36
N SER A 122 -5.67 -10.26 2.92
CA SER A 122 -5.82 -9.96 4.35
C SER A 122 -7.30 -9.95 4.78
N GLU A 123 -7.60 -10.65 5.88
CA GLU A 123 -8.92 -10.59 6.53
C GLU A 123 -9.20 -9.18 7.11
N ASP A 124 -8.14 -8.43 7.44
CA ASP A 124 -8.23 -7.07 7.96
C ASP A 124 -8.03 -6.04 6.84
N ARG A 125 -9.14 -5.77 6.13
CA ARG A 125 -9.23 -4.72 5.09
C ARG A 125 -9.41 -3.31 5.66
N THR A 126 -9.20 -3.10 6.96
CA THR A 126 -9.25 -1.76 7.56
C THR A 126 -8.01 -0.93 7.22
N SER A 127 -6.95 -1.58 6.74
CA SER A 127 -5.75 -0.92 6.21
C SER A 127 -6.05 -0.20 4.89
N LYS A 128 -5.40 0.95 4.69
CA LYS A 128 -5.57 1.77 3.48
C LYS A 128 -5.16 0.98 2.23
N ASN A 129 -5.86 1.21 1.12
CA ASN A 129 -5.54 0.58 -0.15
C ASN A 129 -4.12 1.02 -0.59
N PRO A 130 -3.20 0.08 -0.86
CA PRO A 130 -1.83 0.40 -1.23
C PRO A 130 -1.72 1.22 -2.53
N LEU A 131 -2.78 1.25 -3.36
CA LEU A 131 -2.82 2.07 -4.58
C LEU A 131 -3.20 3.54 -4.34
N ASP A 132 -3.81 3.89 -3.21
CA ASP A 132 -4.33 5.25 -2.97
C ASP A 132 -3.22 6.31 -3.03
N TYR A 133 -2.09 6.01 -2.38
CA TYR A 133 -0.96 6.94 -2.31
C TYR A 133 -0.19 7.04 -3.64
N PRO A 134 0.23 5.92 -4.29
CA PRO A 134 0.83 5.97 -5.61
C PRO A 134 0.00 6.75 -6.64
N ARG A 135 -1.31 6.47 -6.73
CA ARG A 135 -2.22 7.18 -7.64
C ARG A 135 -2.21 8.68 -7.40
N LEU A 136 -2.39 9.11 -6.15
CA LEU A 136 -2.38 10.53 -5.79
C LEU A 136 -1.08 11.22 -6.22
N VAL A 137 0.06 10.56 -5.98
CA VAL A 137 1.39 11.09 -6.31
C VAL A 137 1.57 11.21 -7.83
N PHE A 138 1.26 10.16 -8.59
CA PHE A 138 1.44 10.20 -10.05
C PHE A 138 0.50 11.18 -10.74
N HIS A 139 -0.76 11.29 -10.31
CA HIS A 139 -1.66 12.33 -10.80
C HIS A 139 -1.15 13.74 -10.49
N SER A 140 -0.63 13.95 -9.28
CA SER A 140 -0.04 15.23 -8.90
C SER A 140 1.17 15.60 -9.78
N PHE A 141 2.01 14.61 -10.11
CA PHE A 141 3.12 14.80 -11.04
C PHE A 141 2.64 15.07 -12.46
N LEU A 142 1.63 14.35 -12.95
CA LEU A 142 1.04 14.57 -14.27
C LEU A 142 0.55 16.01 -14.42
N HIS A 143 -0.22 16.51 -13.44
CA HIS A 143 -0.66 17.90 -13.41
C HIS A 143 0.49 18.92 -13.34
N ALA A 144 1.60 18.57 -12.67
CA ALA A 144 2.78 19.43 -12.66
C ALA A 144 3.45 19.48 -14.05
N VAL A 145 3.60 18.34 -14.71
CA VAL A 145 4.17 18.25 -16.06
C VAL A 145 3.30 18.97 -17.08
N ASP A 146 1.98 18.81 -17.03
CA ASP A 146 1.04 19.52 -17.91
C ASP A 146 1.17 21.04 -17.76
N ARG A 147 1.25 21.55 -16.52
CA ARG A 147 1.47 22.98 -16.26
C ARG A 147 2.81 23.47 -16.80
N ILE A 148 3.87 22.68 -16.64
CA ILE A 148 5.19 23.05 -17.16
C ILE A 148 5.17 23.05 -18.69
N GLY A 149 4.55 22.06 -19.33
CA GLY A 149 4.39 22.00 -20.78
C GLY A 149 3.63 23.20 -21.33
N ALA A 150 2.58 23.65 -20.64
CA ALA A 150 1.84 24.87 -21.00
C ALA A 150 2.71 26.13 -20.89
N LEU A 151 3.48 26.28 -19.80
CA LEU A 151 4.40 27.41 -19.63
C LEU A 151 5.48 27.43 -20.72
N ILE A 152 6.03 26.27 -21.10
CA ILE A 152 7.01 26.16 -22.19
C ILE A 152 6.40 26.63 -23.53
N LEU A 153 5.13 26.33 -23.79
CA LEU A 153 4.44 26.79 -25.00
C LEU A 153 4.19 28.29 -25.00
N GLU A 154 3.80 28.86 -23.85
CA GLU A 154 3.51 30.29 -23.69
C GLU A 154 4.78 31.14 -23.82
N ASP A 155 5.90 30.71 -23.24
CA ASP A 155 7.16 31.46 -23.19
C ASP A 155 7.88 31.52 -24.55
N ILE A 156 7.65 30.53 -25.42
CA ILE A 156 8.39 30.37 -26.69
C ILE A 156 7.64 30.96 -27.89
N GLY A 157 6.41 31.47 -27.69
CA GLY A 157 5.75 32.29 -28.70
C GLY A 157 5.50 31.58 -30.03
N GLY A 158 4.83 30.43 -29.99
CA GLY A 158 4.14 29.86 -31.16
C GLY A 158 5.02 29.21 -32.24
N GLY A 159 4.95 27.88 -32.34
CA GLY A 159 5.11 27.16 -33.60
C GLY A 159 6.28 26.18 -33.67
N GLU A 160 7.42 26.47 -33.03
CA GLU A 160 8.54 25.52 -33.02
C GLU A 160 8.45 24.58 -31.81
N LEU A 161 8.32 23.28 -32.10
CA LEU A 161 8.37 22.19 -31.13
C LEU A 161 9.77 22.12 -30.52
N THR A 162 9.98 22.78 -29.40
CA THR A 162 11.25 22.74 -28.68
C THR A 162 11.49 21.37 -28.05
N GLU A 163 12.76 21.04 -27.85
CA GLU A 163 13.13 19.75 -27.26
C GLU A 163 12.61 19.62 -25.82
N GLU A 164 12.50 20.74 -25.10
CA GLU A 164 11.88 20.84 -23.78
C GLU A 164 10.40 20.48 -23.82
N TRP A 165 9.67 20.96 -24.82
CA TRP A 165 8.27 20.59 -24.99
C TRP A 165 8.14 19.10 -25.33
N ARG A 166 8.95 18.58 -26.25
CA ARG A 166 8.95 17.13 -26.58
C ARG A 166 9.27 16.28 -25.36
N ALA A 167 10.25 16.69 -24.55
CA ALA A 167 10.56 16.05 -23.29
C ALA A 167 9.37 16.07 -22.31
N SER A 168 8.62 17.18 -22.25
CA SER A 168 7.39 17.25 -21.43
C SER A 168 6.33 16.27 -21.90
N GLN A 169 6.16 16.11 -23.22
CA GLN A 169 5.20 15.16 -23.78
C GLN A 169 5.62 13.71 -23.54
N ARG A 170 6.91 13.37 -23.72
CA ARG A 170 7.43 12.05 -23.39
C ARG A 170 7.20 11.73 -21.91
N MET A 171 7.51 12.68 -21.03
CA MET A 171 7.26 12.54 -19.59
C MET A 171 5.78 12.32 -19.28
N ARG A 172 4.91 13.13 -19.88
CA ARG A 172 3.46 13.01 -19.74
C ARG A 172 2.95 11.63 -20.16
N LYS A 173 3.35 11.15 -21.34
CA LYS A 173 2.98 9.81 -21.85
C LYS A 173 3.38 8.72 -20.85
N ARG A 174 4.61 8.78 -20.32
CA ARG A 174 5.10 7.80 -19.33
C ARG A 174 4.29 7.82 -18.04
N LEU A 175 3.98 9.00 -17.51
CA LEU A 175 3.16 9.13 -16.30
C LEU A 175 1.75 8.56 -16.50
N VAL A 176 1.14 8.81 -17.67
CA VAL A 176 -0.17 8.23 -18.04
C VAL A 176 -0.09 6.70 -18.05
N VAL A 177 0.92 6.13 -18.70
CA VAL A 177 1.11 4.67 -18.75
C VAL A 177 1.28 4.05 -17.36
N ILE A 178 1.99 4.72 -16.44
CA ILE A 178 2.09 4.27 -15.05
C ILE A 178 0.73 4.30 -14.36
N ILE A 179 -0.02 5.40 -14.50
CA ILE A 179 -1.36 5.54 -13.90
C ILE A 179 -2.29 4.44 -14.43
N ASP A 180 -2.30 4.20 -15.74
CA ASP A 180 -3.10 3.16 -16.38
C ASP A 180 -2.73 1.77 -15.84
N CYS A 181 -1.44 1.52 -15.52
CA CYS A 181 -1.03 0.28 -14.89
C CYS A 181 -1.58 0.14 -13.47
N LEU A 182 -1.52 1.21 -12.66
CA LEU A 182 -2.11 1.20 -11.31
C LEU A 182 -3.62 0.97 -11.36
N ASP A 183 -4.28 1.54 -12.38
CA ASP A 183 -5.71 1.34 -12.61
C ASP A 183 -6.04 -0.07 -13.07
N ALA A 184 -5.22 -0.66 -13.95
CA ALA A 184 -5.34 -2.05 -14.33
C ALA A 184 -5.18 -3.00 -13.13
N LEU A 185 -4.23 -2.73 -12.23
CA LEU A 185 -4.08 -3.51 -10.99
C LEU A 185 -5.35 -3.43 -10.13
N ALA A 186 -5.93 -2.24 -9.96
CA ALA A 186 -7.18 -2.08 -9.22
C ALA A 186 -8.35 -2.82 -9.89
N MET A 187 -8.44 -2.77 -11.22
CA MET A 187 -9.45 -3.50 -11.98
C MET A 187 -9.29 -5.01 -11.81
N GLY A 188 -8.07 -5.53 -11.87
CA GLY A 188 -7.79 -6.96 -11.63
C GLY A 188 -8.18 -7.42 -10.22
N VAL A 189 -8.03 -6.55 -9.20
CA VAL A 189 -8.56 -6.85 -7.85
C VAL A 189 -10.08 -6.94 -7.87
N MET A 190 -10.75 -6.01 -8.55
CA MET A 190 -12.22 -5.97 -8.63
C MET A 190 -12.79 -7.13 -9.45
N SER A 191 -12.10 -7.58 -10.50
CA SER A 191 -12.51 -8.73 -11.32
C SER A 191 -12.21 -10.07 -10.65
N GLY A 192 -11.22 -10.09 -9.75
CA GLY A 192 -10.76 -11.30 -9.06
C GLY A 192 -9.65 -12.06 -9.80
N ASP A 193 -9.18 -11.52 -10.93
CA ASP A 193 -8.22 -12.19 -11.82
C ASP A 193 -6.76 -11.78 -11.56
N LEU A 194 -6.52 -10.79 -10.68
CA LEU A 194 -5.18 -10.22 -10.47
C LEU A 194 -4.11 -11.27 -10.14
N VAL A 195 -4.45 -12.26 -9.30
CA VAL A 195 -3.52 -13.34 -8.92
C VAL A 195 -3.10 -14.13 -10.14
N GLU A 196 -4.07 -14.55 -10.96
CA GLU A 196 -3.85 -15.34 -12.16
C GLU A 196 -3.06 -14.55 -13.21
N GLU A 197 -3.40 -13.28 -13.44
CA GLU A 197 -2.68 -12.42 -14.37
C GLU A 197 -1.23 -12.17 -13.93
N HIS A 198 -1.00 -11.97 -12.64
CA HIS A 198 0.35 -11.79 -12.08
C HIS A 198 1.21 -13.04 -12.24
N GLU A 199 0.67 -14.22 -11.92
CA GLU A 199 1.37 -15.51 -12.05
C GLU A 199 1.71 -15.84 -13.51
N LYS A 200 0.80 -15.55 -14.44
CA LYS A 200 1.00 -15.75 -15.88
C LYS A 200 1.87 -14.69 -16.55
N ARG A 201 2.33 -13.67 -15.81
CA ARG A 201 3.05 -12.51 -16.33
C ARG A 201 2.27 -11.74 -17.41
N CYS A 202 0.96 -11.66 -17.25
CA CYS A 202 0.05 -11.02 -18.20
C CYS A 202 -0.25 -9.56 -17.86
N LEU A 203 0.27 -9.04 -16.74
CA LEU A 203 0.08 -7.64 -16.34
C LEU A 203 0.83 -6.71 -17.29
N ASN A 204 0.25 -5.53 -17.52
CA ASN A 204 0.79 -4.59 -18.52
C ASN A 204 2.22 -4.16 -18.20
N HIS A 205 2.57 -3.94 -16.93
CA HIS A 205 3.92 -3.56 -16.52
C HIS A 205 4.98 -4.66 -16.62
N GLN A 206 4.56 -5.88 -16.98
CA GLN A 206 5.43 -7.04 -17.19
C GLN A 206 5.69 -7.31 -18.68
N LYS A 207 5.01 -6.58 -19.58
CA LYS A 207 5.12 -6.74 -21.05
C LYS A 207 6.22 -5.84 -21.63
N GLU A 208 6.91 -6.32 -22.66
CA GLU A 208 7.96 -5.56 -23.37
C GLU A 208 7.43 -4.27 -24.02
N VAL A 209 6.19 -4.28 -24.50
CA VAL A 209 5.51 -3.10 -25.07
C VAL A 209 5.47 -1.94 -24.07
N TRP A 210 5.26 -2.25 -22.79
CA TRP A 210 5.28 -1.25 -21.73
C TRP A 210 6.67 -0.63 -21.53
N ARG A 211 7.74 -1.44 -21.62
CA ARG A 211 9.12 -0.94 -21.54
C ARG A 211 9.37 0.10 -22.63
N ARG A 212 8.95 -0.16 -23.87
CA ARG A 212 9.12 0.80 -24.99
C ARG A 212 8.43 2.13 -24.72
N CYS A 213 7.19 2.10 -24.24
CA CYS A 213 6.46 3.31 -23.84
C CYS A 213 7.15 4.04 -22.69
N MET A 214 7.75 3.30 -21.75
CA MET A 214 8.49 3.85 -20.61
C MET A 214 9.86 4.42 -20.96
N ASP A 215 10.52 3.92 -22.00
CA ASP A 215 11.80 4.45 -22.48
C ASP A 215 11.60 5.68 -23.38
N GLY A 216 10.34 6.06 -23.66
CA GLY A 216 10.03 7.18 -24.55
C GLY A 216 10.42 6.90 -26.01
N ILE A 217 10.54 5.62 -26.38
CA ILE A 217 10.76 5.18 -27.76
C ILE A 217 9.39 5.24 -28.44
N ASP A 218 9.17 6.29 -29.22
CA ASP A 218 7.93 6.57 -29.97
C ASP A 218 7.82 5.73 -31.26
N ASP A 219 8.63 4.68 -31.45
CA ASP A 219 8.56 3.78 -32.61
C ASP A 219 7.37 2.81 -32.48
N LEU A 220 6.17 3.37 -32.52
CA LEU A 220 4.97 2.73 -33.04
C LEU A 220 4.46 3.63 -34.18
N ASP A 221 5.31 3.81 -35.19
CA ASP A 221 4.81 3.97 -36.55
C ASP A 221 4.22 2.60 -36.95
N ASP A 222 2.93 2.42 -36.69
CA ASP A 222 2.04 1.49 -37.40
C ASP A 222 1.12 2.31 -38.32
#